data_AF-A0A6M3M241-F1
#
_entry.id   AF-A0A6M3M241-F1
#
_cell.length_a   1.000
_cell.length_b   1.000
_cell.length_c   1.000
_cell.angle_alpha   90.00
_cell.angle_beta   90.00
_cell.angle_gamma   90.00
#
_symmetry.space_group_name_H-M   'P 1'
#
loop_
_entity.id
_entity.type
_entity.pdbx_description
1 polymer ?
#
loop_
_entity_poly.entity_id
_entity_poly.type
_entity_poly.pdbx_seq_one_letter_code
_entity_poly.pdbx_strand_id
1 'polypeptide(L)' 'MATKFFVSNKKVHKHPAPSPCLVKYEGQTLYDTKEEAYKHAEEYCDNCFPKLKG' A
#
# COMPACT_ATOMS: atom_id res chain seq x y z
N MET A 1 -14.72 6.15 -4.20
CA MET A 1 -14.19 5.52 -2.96
C MET A 1 -12.84 6.15 -2.65
N ALA A 2 -12.62 6.59 -1.42
CA ALA A 2 -11.30 7.05 -1.01
C ALA A 2 -10.34 5.85 -1.00
N THR A 3 -9.16 5.99 -1.62
CA THR A 3 -8.13 4.96 -1.57
C THR A 3 -7.50 5.00 -0.18
N LYS A 4 -7.56 3.88 0.56
CA LYS A 4 -6.82 3.74 1.82
C LYS A 4 -5.51 2.98 1.57
N PHE A 5 -4.64 2.95 2.56
CA PHE A 5 -3.34 2.30 2.47
C PHE A 5 -3.12 1.37 3.65
N PHE A 6 -2.36 0.30 3.48
CA PHE A 6 -1.99 -0.59 4.58
C PHE A 6 -0.56 -1.07 4.37
N VAL A 7 0.05 -1.55 5.45
CA VAL A 7 1.39 -2.14 5.39
C VAL A 7 1.28 -3.65 5.45
N SER A 8 1.94 -4.32 4.50
CA SER A 8 2.08 -5.77 4.48
C SER A 8 3.43 -6.13 3.87
N ASN A 9 4.13 -7.11 4.45
CA ASN A 9 5.51 -7.45 4.10
C ASN A 9 6.44 -6.23 4.06
N LYS A 10 6.28 -5.31 5.03
CA LYS A 10 7.01 -4.03 5.13
C LYS A 10 6.88 -3.09 3.92
N LYS A 11 5.90 -3.31 3.05
CA LYS A 11 5.61 -2.42 1.92
C LYS A 11 4.26 -1.74 2.10
N VAL A 12 4.14 -0.50 1.63
CA VAL A 12 2.85 0.20 1.54
C VAL A 12 2.07 -0.35 0.34
N HIS A 13 0.82 -0.72 0.59
CA HIS A 13 -0.13 -1.21 -0.40
C HIS A 13 -1.38 -0.33 -0.42
N LYS A 14 -2.10 -0.33 -1.55
CA LYS A 14 -3.40 0.33 -1.68
C LYS A 14 -4.51 -0.62 -1.27
N HIS A 15 -5.56 -0.08 -0.66
CA HIS A 15 -6.81 -0.78 -0.39
C HIS A 15 -7.98 -0.07 -1.10
N PRO A 16 -8.73 -0.79 -1.96
CA PRO A 16 -8.46 -2.15 -2.44
C PRO A 16 -7.16 -2.24 -3.26
N ALA A 17 -6.52 -3.41 -3.23
CA ALA A 17 -5.30 -3.65 -3.99
C ALA A 17 -5.61 -3.64 -5.50
N PRO A 18 -4.84 -2.91 -6.33
CA PRO A 18 -5.03 -2.93 -7.77
C PRO A 18 -4.64 -4.30 -8.34
N SER A 19 -5.20 -4.69 -9.49
CA SER A 19 -5.00 -6.02 -10.11
C SER A 19 -3.56 -6.55 -10.18
N PRO A 20 -2.49 -5.76 -10.46
CA PRO A 20 -1.12 -6.28 -10.44
C PRO A 20 -0.59 -6.59 -9.03
N CYS A 21 -1.22 -6.08 -7.98
CA CYS A 21 -0.78 -6.19 -6.60
C CYS A 21 -1.47 -7.41 -5.96
N LEU A 22 -0.77 -8.56 -5.93
CA LEU A 22 -1.27 -9.84 -5.39
C LEU A 22 -1.43 -9.87 -3.85
N VAL A 23 -1.25 -8.73 -3.20
CA VAL A 23 -1.37 -8.62 -1.76
C VAL A 23 -2.82 -8.83 -1.33
N LYS A 24 -3.01 -9.60 -0.26
CA LYS A 24 -4.31 -9.74 0.38
C LYS A 24 -4.32 -8.86 1.63
N TYR A 25 -5.41 -8.13 1.79
CA TYR A 25 -5.69 -7.45 3.05
C TYR A 25 -6.21 -8.49 4.04
N GLU A 26 -5.54 -8.62 5.18
CA GLU A 26 -5.83 -9.61 6.24
C GLU A 26 -6.27 -8.93 7.54
N GLY A 27 -6.76 -7.69 7.47
CA GLY A 27 -7.17 -6.91 8.64
C GLY A 27 -6.07 -6.01 9.20
N GLN A 28 -5.06 -5.65 8.39
CA GLN A 28 -4.03 -4.68 8.79
C GLN A 28 -4.62 -3.28 9.04
N THR A 29 -3.88 -2.41 9.71
CA THR A 29 -4.30 -1.01 9.88
C THR A 29 -4.43 -0.32 8.53
N LEU A 30 -5.58 0.34 8.32
CA LEU A 30 -5.83 1.17 7.16
C LEU A 30 -5.52 2.63 7.49
N TYR A 31 -4.64 3.23 6.70
CA TYR A 31 -4.23 4.63 6.76
C TYR A 31 -4.93 5.41 5.67
N ASP A 32 -5.24 6.68 5.93
CA ASP A 32 -5.89 7.55 4.96
C ASP A 32 -4.89 8.16 3.97
N THR A 33 -3.60 8.23 4.34
CA THR A 33 -2.52 8.70 3.47
C THR A 33 -1.41 7.67 3.29
N LYS A 34 -0.72 7.72 2.14
CA LYS A 34 0.42 6.85 1.85
C LYS A 34 1.62 7.18 2.75
N GLU A 35 1.79 8.44 3.13
CA GLU A 35 2.87 8.88 4.03
C GLU A 35 2.71 8.32 5.45
N GLU A 36 1.48 8.25 5.98
CA GLU A 36 1.23 7.62 7.27
C GLU A 36 1.53 6.13 7.23
N ALA A 37 1.07 5.43 6.19
CA ALA A 37 1.41 4.01 6.01
C ALA A 37 2.93 3.83 5.88
N TYR A 38 3.64 4.74 5.20
CA TYR A 38 5.09 4.67 5.01
C TYR A 38 5.87 4.79 6.32
N LYS A 39 5.35 5.48 7.35
CA LYS A 39 5.97 5.49 8.69
C LYS A 39 6.10 4.11 9.32
N HIS A 40 5.34 3.14 8.82
CA HIS A 40 5.32 1.75 9.29
C HIS A 40 5.87 0.75 8.26
N ALA A 41 6.39 1.24 7.13
CA ALA A 41 6.92 0.44 6.03
C ALA A 41 8.35 0.87 5.69
N GLU A 42 9.07 0.05 4.93
CA GLU A 42 10.41 0.38 4.43
C GLU A 42 10.36 0.88 2.98
N GLU A 43 9.31 0.52 2.23
CA GLU A 43 9.18 0.82 0.81
C GLU A 43 7.70 0.89 0.36
N TYR A 44 7.47 1.39 -0.85
CA TYR A 44 6.17 1.32 -1.52
C TYR A 44 6.12 0.07 -2.40
N CYS A 45 4.99 -0.65 -2.40
CA CYS A 45 4.85 -1.79 -3.30
C CYS A 45 4.82 -1.32 -4.76
N ASP A 46 5.77 -1.76 -5.59
CA ASP A 46 5.89 -1.39 -7.01
C ASP A 46 4.60 -1.67 -7.81
N ASN A 47 3.92 -2.78 -7.52
CA ASN A 47 2.67 -3.14 -8.19
C ASN A 47 1.51 -2.20 -7.83
N CYS A 48 1.50 -1.72 -6.59
CA CYS A 48 0.52 -0.75 -6.12
C CYS A 48 0.90 0.70 -6.51
N PHE A 49 2.20 0.98 -6.71
CA PHE A 49 2.77 2.31 -7.01
C PHE A 49 3.79 2.28 -8.20
N PRO A 50 3.36 1.91 -9.43
CA PRO A 50 4.27 1.71 -10.56
C PRO A 50 4.96 3.00 -11.09
N LYS A 51 4.52 4.19 -10.65
CA LYS A 51 5.00 5.50 -11.13
C LYS A 51 6.12 6.14 -10.29
N LEU A 52 6.65 5.47 -9.27
CA LEU A 52 7.80 5.98 -8.50
C LEU A 52 9.16 5.61 -9.14
N LYS A 53 9.15 4.86 -10.25
CA LYS A 53 10.30 4.70 -11.15
C LYS A 53 10.15 5.68 -12.32
N GLY A 54 10.60 6.91 -12.13
CA GLY A 54 10.72 7.95 -13.15
C GLY A 54 11.92 8.81 -12.83
#